data_AF-A0AA39VQC2-F1
#
_entry.id   AF-A0AA39VQC2-F1
#
_cell.length_a   1.000
_cell.length_b   1.000
_cell.length_c   1.000
_cell.angle_alpha   90.00
_cell.angle_beta   90.00
_cell.angle_gamma   90.00
#
_symmetry.space_group_name_H-M   'P 1'
#
loop_
_entity.id
_entity.type
_entity.pdbx_description
1 polymer ?
#
loop_
_entity_poly.entity_id
_entity_poly.type
_entity_poly.pdbx_seq_one_letter_code
_entity_poly.pdbx_strand_id
1 'polypeptide(L)'
;MGDFTIQISANLVNRLAEDGEKLKKKTKKTKTKISREPRQPQTKVNQKQVLDDPKTQKGDAPPGWPFQPPLFLPVSPSAQSAELDAIRSVLQESERVLEKLNKQEKNMVQEVTERAKTLHDQEFKLPYQKPLPCLAEKEASEACYKESIKDPLKCHRLLKNYADCSRKARQLVSSTN
;
A
#
# COMPACT_ATOMS: atom_id res chain seq x y z
N MET A 1 15.70 22.49 -27.10
CA MET A 1 15.52 21.14 -26.52
C MET A 1 14.77 20.34 -27.56
N GLY A 2 15.33 19.21 -28.00
CA GLY A 2 14.99 18.56 -29.28
C GLY A 2 13.63 17.88 -29.31
N ASP A 3 13.04 17.86 -30.49
CA ASP A 3 11.76 17.22 -30.78
C ASP A 3 11.93 15.69 -30.83
N PHE A 4 11.37 14.99 -29.85
CA PHE A 4 11.34 13.54 -29.84
C PHE A 4 10.12 13.04 -30.62
N THR A 5 10.35 12.53 -31.84
CA THR A 5 9.31 11.83 -32.61
C THR A 5 9.30 10.36 -32.21
N ILE A 6 8.23 9.92 -31.57
CA ILE A 6 8.03 8.51 -31.21
C ILE A 6 7.50 7.79 -32.44
N GLN A 7 8.31 6.91 -33.03
CA GLN A 7 7.88 6.02 -34.11
C GLN A 7 7.40 4.70 -33.53
N ILE A 8 6.08 4.48 -33.55
CA ILE A 8 5.47 3.22 -33.13
C ILE A 8 5.43 2.30 -34.35
N SER A 9 6.05 1.12 -34.24
CA SER A 9 6.06 0.15 -35.32
C SER A 9 4.69 -0.53 -35.47
N ALA A 10 4.25 -0.73 -36.71
CA ALA A 10 2.97 -1.40 -37.00
C ALA A 10 2.88 -2.81 -36.40
N ASN A 11 4.02 -3.48 -36.21
CA ASN A 11 4.09 -4.80 -35.58
C ASN A 11 3.68 -4.75 -34.09
N LEU A 12 4.06 -3.69 -33.36
CA LEU A 12 3.64 -3.52 -31.96
C LEU A 12 2.13 -3.35 -31.85
N VAL A 13 1.52 -2.60 -32.77
CA VAL A 13 0.07 -2.37 -32.82
C VAL A 13 -0.68 -3.68 -33.10
N ASN A 14 -0.20 -4.49 -34.04
CA ASN A 14 -0.82 -5.77 -34.37
C ASN A 14 -0.77 -6.77 -33.21
N ARG A 15 0.36 -6.83 -32.47
CA ARG A 15 0.48 -7.71 -31.29
C ARG A 15 -0.46 -7.32 -30.16
N LEU A 16 -0.67 -6.03 -29.93
CA LEU A 16 -1.62 -5.54 -28.92
C LEU A 16 -3.08 -5.77 -29.33
N ALA A 17 -3.37 -5.76 -30.62
CA ALA A 17 -4.71 -6.04 -31.14
C ALA A 17 -5.07 -7.54 -31.09
N GLU A 18 -4.10 -8.44 -31.27
CA GLU A 18 -4.33 -9.89 -31.27
C GLU A 18 -4.50 -10.52 -29.88
N ASP A 19 -3.93 -9.92 -28.82
CA ASP A 19 -4.03 -10.45 -27.45
C ASP A 19 -5.46 -10.38 -26.85
N GLY A 20 -6.37 -9.61 -27.46
CA GLY A 20 -7.76 -9.48 -27.02
C GLY A 20 -8.73 -10.50 -27.63
N GLU A 21 -8.40 -11.10 -28.78
CA GLU A 21 -9.32 -11.88 -29.59
C GLU A 21 -8.71 -13.24 -29.92
N LYS A 22 -9.03 -14.24 -29.08
CA LYS A 22 -8.96 -15.70 -29.33
C LYS A 22 -7.65 -16.40 -28.94
N LEU A 23 -7.58 -16.88 -27.69
CA LEU A 23 -6.80 -18.08 -27.36
C LEU A 23 -7.65 -19.17 -26.68
N LYS A 24 -8.56 -19.76 -27.45
CA LYS A 24 -8.99 -21.15 -27.27
C LYS A 24 -8.44 -22.01 -28.42
N LYS A 25 -7.27 -22.66 -28.23
CA LYS A 25 -6.98 -24.06 -28.64
C LYS A 25 -5.49 -24.45 -28.58
N LYS A 26 -5.24 -25.55 -27.87
CA LYS A 26 -4.19 -26.59 -27.98
C LYS A 26 -2.73 -26.16 -28.27
N THR A 27 -1.93 -26.06 -27.22
CA THR A 27 -0.46 -26.16 -27.30
C THR A 27 -0.01 -27.63 -27.37
N LYS A 28 0.61 -28.00 -28.48
CA LYS A 28 1.28 -29.29 -28.73
C LYS A 28 2.58 -29.34 -27.88
N LYS A 29 2.79 -30.44 -27.15
CA LYS A 29 3.96 -30.65 -26.27
C LYS A 29 5.28 -30.68 -27.06
N THR A 30 6.27 -29.91 -26.61
CA THR A 30 7.71 -30.26 -26.70
C THR A 30 8.36 -29.89 -25.35
N LYS A 31 9.04 -30.86 -24.74
CA LYS A 31 9.66 -30.81 -23.39
C LYS A 31 10.86 -29.83 -23.35
N THR A 32 11.16 -29.24 -22.18
CA THR A 32 12.36 -29.59 -21.35
C THR A 32 12.56 -28.67 -20.12
N LYS A 33 12.53 -29.32 -18.94
CA LYS A 33 13.30 -29.14 -17.67
C LYS A 33 13.08 -27.96 -16.68
N ILE A 34 13.00 -28.39 -15.39
CA ILE A 34 13.39 -27.71 -14.11
C ILE A 34 12.37 -26.67 -13.60
N SER A 35 12.04 -26.47 -12.33
CA SER A 35 12.09 -27.15 -11.02
C SER A 35 11.38 -26.20 -10.02
N ARG A 36 10.44 -26.71 -9.19
CA ARG A 36 9.89 -26.23 -7.89
C ARG A 36 9.73 -24.70 -7.61
N GLU A 37 8.52 -24.17 -7.37
CA GLU A 37 7.68 -24.15 -6.12
C GLU A 37 7.82 -22.81 -5.36
N PRO A 38 6.74 -22.18 -4.83
CA PRO A 38 6.27 -22.42 -3.44
C PRO A 38 4.74 -22.50 -3.28
N ARG A 39 4.25 -23.56 -2.61
CA ARG A 39 2.91 -23.60 -2.01
C ARG A 39 2.93 -22.95 -0.62
N GLN A 40 1.98 -22.05 -0.37
CA GLN A 40 1.55 -21.67 0.98
C GLN A 40 0.71 -22.79 1.63
N PRO A 41 0.78 -22.96 2.96
CA PRO A 41 0.11 -24.05 3.67
C PRO A 41 -1.27 -23.63 4.22
N GLN A 42 -2.26 -24.48 4.05
CA GLN A 42 -3.42 -24.55 4.94
C GLN A 42 -3.82 -26.00 5.13
N THR A 43 -3.57 -26.55 6.31
CA THR A 43 -4.17 -27.82 6.75
C THR A 43 -4.62 -27.71 8.18
N LYS A 44 -5.93 -27.87 8.32
CA LYS A 44 -6.69 -28.04 9.56
C LYS A 44 -6.40 -29.43 10.16
N VAL A 45 -6.30 -29.46 11.50
CA VAL A 45 -6.98 -30.42 12.41
C VAL A 45 -6.79 -31.92 12.10
N ASN A 46 -6.07 -32.66 12.95
CA ASN A 46 -6.65 -33.30 14.13
C ASN A 46 -5.55 -33.97 14.98
N GLN A 47 -5.83 -34.00 16.26
CA GLN A 47 -5.05 -34.36 17.42
C GLN A 47 -5.02 -35.89 17.60
N LYS A 48 -3.85 -36.46 17.88
CA LYS A 48 -3.71 -37.58 18.83
C LYS A 48 -2.27 -37.69 19.33
N GLN A 49 -2.11 -37.22 20.57
CA GLN A 49 -1.27 -37.71 21.67
C GLN A 49 -1.18 -39.26 21.67
N VAL A 50 -0.22 -39.99 22.24
CA VAL A 50 0.90 -39.81 23.17
C VAL A 50 1.59 -41.20 23.26
N LEU A 51 2.91 -41.22 23.47
CA LEU A 51 3.71 -42.18 24.28
C LEU A 51 3.32 -43.68 24.31
N ASP A 52 4.21 -44.58 23.86
CA ASP A 52 4.75 -45.69 24.68
C ASP A 52 5.91 -46.45 23.98
N ASP A 53 6.67 -47.17 24.81
CA ASP A 53 8.04 -47.73 24.75
C ASP A 53 8.39 -48.72 23.58
N PRO A 54 9.68 -49.07 23.37
CA PRO A 54 10.20 -49.74 22.20
C PRO A 54 10.03 -51.26 22.27
N LYS A 55 9.55 -51.86 21.18
CA LYS A 55 9.60 -53.32 21.01
C LYS A 55 10.29 -53.68 19.71
N THR A 56 11.48 -54.23 19.88
CA THR A 56 12.30 -54.98 18.92
C THR A 56 11.45 -55.68 17.86
N GLN A 57 11.59 -55.26 16.61
CA GLN A 57 11.24 -56.08 15.46
C GLN A 57 12.44 -56.15 14.52
N LYS A 58 13.13 -57.30 14.61
CA LYS A 58 13.94 -57.84 13.53
C LYS A 58 13.09 -57.87 12.26
N GLY A 59 13.56 -57.22 11.20
CA GLY A 59 13.06 -57.38 9.85
C GLY A 59 14.26 -57.47 8.92
N ASP A 60 14.46 -58.65 8.35
CA ASP A 60 15.53 -58.96 7.41
C ASP A 60 15.61 -57.95 6.26
N ALA A 61 16.81 -57.42 6.02
CA ALA A 61 17.10 -56.57 4.87
C ALA A 61 17.20 -57.41 3.58
N PRO A 62 16.62 -56.96 2.44
CA PRO A 62 16.83 -57.63 1.17
C PRO A 62 18.30 -57.53 0.73
N PRO A 63 18.90 -58.61 0.19
CA PRO A 63 20.31 -58.63 -0.19
C PRO A 63 20.49 -57.89 -1.51
N GLY A 64 21.27 -56.81 -1.54
CA GLY A 64 21.68 -56.27 -2.85
C GLY A 64 22.18 -54.85 -2.97
N TRP A 65 22.37 -54.07 -1.91
CA TRP A 65 23.01 -52.76 -2.02
C TRP A 65 24.20 -52.67 -1.08
N PRO A 66 25.44 -52.44 -1.58
CA PRO A 66 26.55 -52.12 -0.71
C PRO A 66 26.25 -50.75 -0.09
N PHE A 67 25.94 -50.76 1.21
CA PHE A 67 25.90 -49.54 2.00
C PHE A 67 27.36 -49.06 2.11
N GLN A 68 27.79 -48.17 1.21
CA GLN A 68 29.05 -47.48 1.42
C GLN A 68 28.86 -46.57 2.64
N PRO A 69 29.70 -46.68 3.70
CA PRO A 69 29.69 -45.69 4.77
C PRO A 69 30.02 -44.32 4.15
N PRO A 70 29.36 -43.23 4.60
CA PRO A 70 29.69 -41.90 4.09
C PRO A 70 31.16 -41.64 4.38
N LEU A 71 31.96 -41.56 3.32
CA LEU A 71 33.33 -41.09 3.41
C LEU A 71 33.25 -39.59 3.73
N PHE A 72 33.33 -39.27 5.01
CA PHE A 72 33.62 -37.91 5.45
C PHE A 72 35.04 -37.58 4.99
N LEU A 73 35.14 -37.03 3.78
CA LEU A 73 36.34 -36.31 3.39
C LEU A 73 36.47 -35.12 4.33
N PRO A 74 37.65 -34.84 4.91
CA PRO A 74 37.84 -33.66 5.72
C PRO A 74 37.56 -32.45 4.82
N VAL A 75 36.44 -31.77 5.05
CA VAL A 75 36.14 -30.53 4.36
C VAL A 75 37.22 -29.55 4.79
N SER A 76 37.98 -29.03 3.83
CA SER A 76 39.02 -28.05 4.13
C SER A 76 38.34 -26.82 4.77
N PRO A 77 38.75 -26.38 5.97
CA PRO A 77 38.14 -25.24 6.66
C PRO A 77 38.10 -23.97 5.81
N SER A 78 39.06 -23.82 4.90
CA SER A 78 39.23 -22.64 4.03
C SER A 78 38.15 -22.50 2.94
N ALA A 79 37.55 -23.60 2.47
CA ALA A 79 36.52 -23.53 1.44
C ALA A 79 35.18 -23.07 2.02
N GLN A 80 34.84 -23.52 3.23
CA GLN A 80 33.63 -23.08 3.93
C GLN A 80 33.70 -21.62 4.35
N SER A 81 34.87 -21.11 4.75
CA SER A 81 35.03 -19.70 5.09
C SER A 81 34.80 -18.79 3.88
N ALA A 82 35.29 -19.17 2.70
CA ALA A 82 35.14 -18.36 1.49
C ALA A 82 33.67 -18.24 1.03
N GLU A 83 32.90 -19.33 1.11
CA GLU A 83 31.46 -19.29 0.79
C GLU A 83 30.67 -18.45 1.80
N LEU A 84 30.99 -18.55 3.09
CA LEU A 84 30.36 -17.73 4.13
C LEU A 84 30.69 -16.24 3.97
N ASP A 85 31.93 -15.91 3.61
CA ASP A 85 32.34 -14.52 3.36
C ASP A 85 31.68 -13.96 2.09
N ALA A 86 31.51 -14.77 1.05
CA ALA A 86 30.74 -14.39 -0.13
C ALA A 86 29.26 -14.10 0.22
N ILE A 87 28.63 -14.95 1.03
CA ILE A 87 27.26 -14.72 1.50
C ILE A 87 27.17 -13.43 2.32
N ARG A 88 28.09 -13.20 3.26
CA ARG A 88 28.14 -11.98 4.08
C ARG A 88 28.30 -10.73 3.22
N SER A 89 29.14 -10.79 2.18
CA SER A 89 29.34 -9.69 1.25
C SER A 89 28.07 -9.34 0.48
N VAL A 90 27.34 -10.36 -0.02
CA VAL A 90 26.04 -10.16 -0.68
C VAL A 90 25.02 -9.55 0.27
N LEU A 91 24.94 -10.02 1.52
CA LEU A 91 24.05 -9.45 2.53
C LEU A 91 24.37 -7.99 2.81
N GLN A 92 25.66 -7.66 3.00
CA GLN A 92 26.10 -6.29 3.25
C GLN A 92 25.77 -5.37 2.07
N GLU A 93 25.94 -5.85 0.83
CA GLU A 93 25.58 -5.06 -0.35
C GLU A 93 24.06 -4.88 -0.46
N SER A 94 23.28 -5.92 -0.15
CA SER A 94 21.82 -5.82 -0.13
C SER A 94 21.32 -4.79 0.89
N GLU A 95 21.96 -4.72 2.07
CA GLU A 95 21.63 -3.74 3.11
C GLU A 95 21.94 -2.31 2.64
N ARG A 96 23.09 -2.09 1.99
CA ARG A 96 23.43 -0.78 1.41
C ARG A 96 22.45 -0.35 0.32
N VAL A 97 22.03 -1.27 -0.55
CA VAL A 97 21.05 -0.97 -1.59
C VAL A 97 19.69 -0.64 -0.96
N LEU A 98 19.26 -1.40 0.05
CA LEU A 98 18.03 -1.11 0.80
C LEU A 98 18.06 0.26 1.47
N GLU A 99 19.18 0.65 2.07
CA GLU A 99 19.32 1.97 2.69
C GLU A 99 19.17 3.10 1.65
N LYS A 100 19.79 2.94 0.48
CA LYS A 100 19.66 3.90 -0.64
C LYS A 100 18.22 3.98 -1.14
N LEU A 101 17.55 2.85 -1.32
CA LEU A 101 16.15 2.80 -1.77
C LEU A 101 15.21 3.44 -0.75
N ASN A 102 15.38 3.13 0.54
CA ASN A 102 14.60 3.74 1.62
C ASN A 102 14.79 5.27 1.67
N LYS A 103 16.02 5.76 1.43
CA LYS A 103 16.28 7.21 1.33
C LYS A 103 15.60 7.83 0.12
N GLN A 104 15.64 7.16 -1.04
CA GLN A 104 14.98 7.63 -2.24
C GLN A 104 13.45 7.67 -2.07
N GLU A 105 12.86 6.63 -1.46
CA GLU A 105 11.44 6.56 -1.16
C GLU A 105 11.01 7.72 -0.25
N LYS A 106 11.73 7.95 0.86
CA LYS A 106 11.45 9.07 1.77
C LYS A 106 11.50 10.43 1.07
N ASN A 107 12.52 10.65 0.24
CA ASN A 107 12.65 11.89 -0.53
C ASN A 107 11.49 12.06 -1.52
N MET A 108 11.11 10.99 -2.22
CA MET A 108 10.00 11.00 -3.18
C MET A 108 8.66 11.27 -2.50
N VAL A 109 8.41 10.64 -1.34
CA VAL A 109 7.21 10.89 -0.54
C VAL A 109 7.15 12.35 -0.08
N GLN A 110 8.26 12.90 0.39
CA GLN A 110 8.33 14.30 0.79
C GLN A 110 8.04 15.23 -0.40
N GLU A 111 8.66 15.00 -1.55
CA GLU A 111 8.45 15.79 -2.75
C GLU A 111 7.00 15.75 -3.24
N VAL A 112 6.39 14.56 -3.31
CA VAL A 112 4.99 14.41 -3.71
C VAL A 112 4.06 15.11 -2.70
N THR A 113 4.35 15.00 -1.41
CA THR A 113 3.55 15.66 -0.36
C THR A 113 3.62 17.17 -0.48
N GLU A 114 4.80 17.75 -0.65
CA GLU A 114 4.97 19.20 -0.80
C GLU A 114 4.36 19.72 -2.10
N ARG A 115 4.49 18.97 -3.21
CA ARG A 115 3.82 19.30 -4.47
C ARG A 115 2.30 19.22 -4.34
N ALA A 116 1.77 18.21 -3.68
CA ALA A 116 0.34 18.07 -3.45
C ALA A 116 -0.22 19.22 -2.61
N LYS A 117 0.48 19.62 -1.53
CA LYS A 117 0.14 20.83 -0.76
C LYS A 117 0.16 22.08 -1.63
N THR A 118 1.22 22.26 -2.41
CA THR A 118 1.37 23.43 -3.28
C THR A 118 0.25 23.52 -4.31
N LEU A 119 -0.09 22.40 -4.97
CA LEU A 119 -1.19 22.35 -5.93
C LEU A 119 -2.53 22.61 -5.24
N HIS A 120 -2.76 22.02 -4.07
CA HIS A 120 -3.95 22.27 -3.29
C HIS A 120 -4.07 23.75 -2.90
N ASP A 121 -2.98 24.40 -2.46
CA ASP A 121 -2.99 25.82 -2.10
C ASP A 121 -3.16 26.75 -3.30
N GLN A 122 -2.76 26.31 -4.50
CA GLN A 122 -2.91 27.08 -5.74
C GLN A 122 -4.30 26.92 -6.37
N GLU A 123 -4.78 25.68 -6.51
CA GLU A 123 -6.01 25.34 -7.22
C GLU A 123 -7.23 25.32 -6.29
N PHE A 124 -7.06 24.90 -5.02
CA PHE A 124 -8.12 24.82 -4.02
C PHE A 124 -8.16 26.07 -3.14
N LYS A 125 -7.98 27.26 -3.72
CA LYS A 125 -8.47 28.47 -3.09
C LYS A 125 -9.96 28.53 -3.31
N LEU A 126 -10.72 28.07 -2.33
CA LEU A 126 -12.15 28.30 -2.33
C LEU A 126 -12.35 29.81 -2.56
N PRO A 127 -13.11 30.22 -3.61
CA PRO A 127 -13.30 31.64 -3.91
C PRO A 127 -13.67 32.33 -2.62
N TYR A 128 -12.90 33.37 -2.26
CA TYR A 128 -12.93 34.03 -0.95
C TYR A 128 -14.33 33.90 -0.34
N GLN A 129 -14.47 33.02 0.65
CA GLN A 129 -15.77 32.83 1.29
C GLN A 129 -16.09 34.19 1.91
N LYS A 130 -17.07 34.89 1.32
CA LYS A 130 -17.55 36.14 1.89
C LYS A 130 -17.86 35.83 3.37
N PRO A 131 -17.32 36.62 4.32
CA PRO A 131 -17.55 36.36 5.74
C PRO A 131 -19.06 36.20 5.95
N LEU A 132 -19.45 35.18 6.71
CA LEU A 132 -20.86 34.87 6.89
C LEU A 132 -21.58 36.14 7.33
N PRO A 133 -22.59 36.59 6.58
CA PRO A 133 -23.32 37.78 6.98
C PRO A 133 -24.01 37.46 8.32
N CYS A 134 -23.98 38.44 9.22
CA CYS A 134 -24.67 38.39 10.53
C CYS A 134 -24.02 37.49 11.60
N LEU A 135 -22.71 37.21 11.52
CA LEU A 135 -22.01 36.42 12.55
C LEU A 135 -22.12 37.04 13.95
N ALA A 136 -21.96 38.35 14.07
CA ALA A 136 -22.01 39.04 15.37
C ALA A 136 -23.40 38.89 16.04
N GLU A 137 -24.48 39.06 15.28
CA GLU A 137 -25.84 38.91 15.77
C GLU A 137 -26.17 37.45 16.10
N LYS A 138 -25.64 36.50 15.31
CA LYS A 138 -25.75 35.07 15.59
C LYS A 138 -25.07 34.73 16.91
N GLU A 139 -23.81 35.11 17.08
CA GLU A 139 -23.02 34.85 18.30
C GLU A 139 -23.66 35.50 19.52
N ALA A 140 -24.17 36.72 19.41
CA ALA A 140 -24.89 37.39 20.49
C ALA A 140 -26.18 36.63 20.88
N SER A 141 -26.93 36.10 19.90
CA SER A 141 -28.12 35.29 20.18
C SER A 141 -27.77 33.96 20.86
N GLU A 142 -26.71 33.29 20.42
CA GLU A 142 -26.23 32.05 21.02
C GLU A 142 -25.69 32.27 22.44
N ALA A 143 -24.94 33.35 22.66
CA ALA A 143 -24.44 33.73 23.99
C ALA A 143 -25.61 33.97 24.96
N CYS A 144 -26.64 34.70 24.53
CA CYS A 144 -27.81 34.93 25.38
C CYS A 144 -28.54 33.64 25.75
N TYR A 145 -28.69 32.69 24.82
CA TYR A 145 -29.31 31.40 25.12
C TYR A 145 -28.49 30.55 26.09
N LYS A 146 -27.15 30.62 26.00
CA LYS A 146 -26.25 29.95 26.95
C LYS A 146 -26.39 30.54 28.35
N GLU A 147 -26.61 31.85 28.47
CA GLU A 147 -26.81 32.54 29.76
C GLU A 147 -28.25 32.40 30.30
N SER A 148 -29.24 32.29 29.42
CA SER A 148 -30.68 32.32 29.76
C SER A 148 -31.38 30.99 29.49
N ILE A 149 -30.79 29.86 29.90
CA ILE A 149 -31.32 28.50 29.68
C ILE A 149 -32.74 28.33 30.25
N LYS A 150 -33.02 28.97 31.40
CA LYS A 150 -34.31 28.85 32.10
C LYS A 150 -35.41 29.72 31.50
N ASP A 151 -35.04 30.80 30.81
CA ASP A 151 -36.00 31.70 30.16
C ASP A 151 -35.46 32.16 28.79
N PRO A 152 -35.65 31.31 27.76
CA PRO A 152 -35.14 31.58 26.42
C PRO A 152 -35.80 32.79 25.75
N LEU A 153 -36.95 33.27 26.25
CA LEU A 153 -37.69 34.39 25.65
C LEU A 153 -37.01 35.74 25.90
N LYS A 154 -36.15 35.85 26.92
CA LYS A 154 -35.34 37.05 27.17
C LYS A 154 -34.42 37.41 26.00
N CYS A 155 -34.04 36.42 25.19
CA CYS A 155 -33.18 36.59 24.03
C CYS A 155 -33.92 37.07 22.76
N HIS A 156 -35.24 37.32 22.84
CA HIS A 156 -36.06 37.71 21.69
C HIS A 156 -35.51 38.92 20.91
N ARG A 157 -34.98 39.94 21.62
CA ARG A 157 -34.41 41.12 20.96
C ARG A 157 -33.19 40.76 20.08
N LEU A 158 -32.34 39.86 20.57
CA LEU A 158 -31.13 39.43 19.86
C LEU A 158 -31.48 38.52 18.67
N LEU A 159 -32.48 37.64 18.84
CA LEU A 159 -33.07 36.87 17.74
C LEU A 159 -33.64 37.77 16.64
N LYS A 160 -34.38 38.81 17.02
CA LYS A 160 -34.98 39.75 16.05
C LYS A 160 -33.89 40.46 15.24
N ASN A 161 -32.83 40.92 15.91
CA ASN A 161 -31.69 41.54 15.24
C ASN A 161 -31.01 40.57 14.25
N TYR A 162 -30.81 39.31 14.64
CA TYR A 162 -30.26 38.27 13.76
C TYR A 162 -31.18 37.98 12.56
N ALA A 163 -32.50 37.91 12.77
CA ALA A 163 -33.49 37.71 11.71
C ALA A 163 -33.52 38.89 10.72
N ASP A 164 -33.46 40.13 11.22
CA ASP A 164 -33.44 41.34 10.40
C ASP A 164 -32.14 41.43 9.58
N CYS A 165 -31.00 41.12 10.19
CA CYS A 165 -29.73 41.05 9.48
C CYS A 165 -29.77 39.96 8.39
N SER A 166 -30.26 38.76 8.72
CA SER A 166 -30.38 37.64 7.77
C SER A 166 -31.27 37.99 6.58
N ARG A 167 -32.35 38.75 6.80
CA ARG A 167 -33.25 39.22 5.75
C ARG A 167 -32.55 40.19 4.81
N LYS A 168 -31.82 41.18 5.35
CA LYS A 168 -31.04 42.13 4.55
C LYS A 168 -29.94 41.44 3.75
N ALA A 169 -29.24 40.49 4.37
CA ALA A 169 -28.20 39.71 3.71
C ALA A 169 -28.74 38.92 2.49
N ARG A 170 -29.90 38.29 2.62
CA ARG A 170 -30.57 37.59 1.50
C ARG A 170 -30.95 38.54 0.36
N GLN A 171 -31.45 39.73 0.70
CA GLN A 171 -31.82 40.75 -0.29
C GLN A 171 -30.61 41.26 -1.08
N LEU A 172 -29.46 41.46 -0.42
CA LEU A 172 -28.22 41.87 -1.07
C LEU A 172 -27.73 40.83 -2.09
N VAL A 173 -27.82 39.53 -1.75
CA VAL A 173 -27.43 38.42 -2.64
C VAL A 173 -28.39 38.29 -3.84
N SER A 174 -29.69 38.56 -3.66
CA SER A 174 -30.64 38.56 -4.78
C SER A 174 -30.53 39.77 -5.70
N SER A 175 -29.93 40.87 -5.25
CA SER A 175 -29.77 42.10 -6.04
C SER A 175 -28.45 42.17 -6.82
N THR A 176 -27.50 41.26 -6.56
CA THR A 176 -26.19 41.22 -7.25
C THR A 176 -26.06 40.08 -8.27
N ASN A 177 -27.12 39.30 -8.47
CA ASN A 177 -27.27 38.35 -9.59
C ASN A 177 -28.21 38.94 -10.64
#